data_AF-A0A2D2AYR0-F1
#
_entry.id   AF-A0A2D2AYR0-F1
#
_cell.length_a   1.000
_cell.length_b   1.000
_cell.length_c   1.000
_cell.angle_alpha   90.00
_cell.angle_beta   90.00
_cell.angle_gamma   90.00
#
_symmetry.space_group_name_H-M   'P 1'
#
loop_
_entity.id
_entity.type
_entity.pdbx_description
1 polymer ?
#
loop_
_entity_poly.entity_id
_entity_poly.type
_entity_poly.pdbx_seq_one_letter_code
_entity_poly.pdbx_strand_id
1 'polypeptide(L)'
;MPLPVWAKFTICIVFDLIDMTFGRAMLGVGILTDVGNALIMFWLWGPTGLLAAWEAADVTEQFDGFVPTNTILAWAAHKKSVST
;
A
#
# COMPACT_ATOMS: atom_id res chain seq x y z
N MET A 1 -7.80 1.82 -13.23
CA MET A 1 -6.82 1.72 -14.33
C MET A 1 -6.93 0.37 -15.06
N PRO A 2 -6.82 0.31 -16.40
CA PRO A 2 -6.86 -0.93 -17.18
C PRO A 2 -5.53 -1.70 -17.09
N LEU A 3 -5.12 -2.09 -15.89
CA LEU A 3 -4.01 -3.01 -15.67
C LEU A 3 -4.57 -4.38 -15.30
N PRO A 4 -3.96 -5.48 -15.78
CA PRO A 4 -4.31 -6.81 -15.33
C PRO A 4 -4.00 -6.96 -13.83
N VAL A 5 -4.78 -7.79 -13.14
CA VAL A 5 -4.72 -7.96 -11.67
C VAL A 5 -3.29 -8.29 -11.20
N TRP A 6 -2.60 -9.19 -11.89
CA TRP A 6 -1.22 -9.56 -11.56
C TRP A 6 -0.27 -8.35 -11.59
N ALA A 7 -0.42 -7.42 -12.54
CA ALA A 7 0.44 -6.24 -12.64
C ALA A 7 0.19 -5.28 -11.47
N LYS A 8 -1.07 -5.13 -11.04
CA LYS A 8 -1.40 -4.35 -9.84
C LYS A 8 -0.77 -4.95 -8.59
N PHE A 9 -0.82 -6.27 -8.45
CA PHE A 9 -0.13 -6.98 -7.36
C PHE A 9 1.39 -6.79 -7.40
N THR A 10 2.00 -6.89 -8.58
CA THR A 10 3.45 -6.66 -8.73
C THR A 10 3.83 -5.25 -8.27
N ILE A 11 3.03 -4.24 -8.62
CA ILE A 11 3.25 -2.87 -8.14
C ILE A 11 3.18 -2.82 -6.61
N CYS A 12 2.15 -3.38 -5.98
CA CYS A 12 2.02 -3.42 -4.52
C CYS A 12 3.23 -4.10 -3.84
N ILE A 13 3.70 -5.23 -4.38
CA ILE A 13 4.87 -5.95 -3.86
C ILE A 13 6.14 -5.08 -3.95
N VAL A 14 6.35 -4.41 -5.09
CA VAL A 14 7.51 -3.52 -5.26
C VAL A 14 7.47 -2.36 -4.28
N PHE A 15 6.30 -1.76 -4.05
CA PHE A 15 6.13 -0.69 -3.07
C PHE A 15 6.41 -1.17 -1.65
N ASP A 16 5.90 -2.34 -1.24
CA ASP A 16 6.20 -2.92 0.07
C ASP A 16 7.70 -3.19 0.25
N LEU A 17 8.40 -3.68 -0.79
CA LEU A 17 9.85 -3.89 -0.72
C LEU A 17 10.65 -2.58 -0.60
N ILE A 18 10.20 -1.53 -1.28
CA ILE A 18 10.80 -0.19 -1.17
C ILE A 18 10.56 0.37 0.23
N ASP A 19 9.36 0.21 0.78
CA ASP A 19 9.01 0.67 2.11
C ASP A 19 9.82 -0.05 3.21
N MET A 20 9.95 -1.38 3.08
CA MET A 20 10.79 -2.23 3.94
C MET A 20 12.28 -1.84 3.95
N THR A 21 12.77 -1.12 2.93
CA THR A 21 14.20 -0.81 2.75
C THR A 21 14.53 0.68 2.82
N PHE A 22 13.89 1.51 2.01
CA PHE A 22 14.12 2.95 1.89
C PHE A 22 13.29 3.77 2.87
N GLY A 23 12.04 3.39 3.15
CA GLY A 23 11.17 4.08 4.13
C GLY A 23 11.83 4.15 5.51
N ARG A 24 12.52 3.06 5.90
CA ARG A 24 13.27 2.97 7.15
C ARG A 24 14.51 3.86 7.25
N ALA A 25 15.12 4.23 6.12
CA ALA A 25 16.32 5.07 6.10
C ALA A 25 15.99 6.57 6.23
N MET A 26 14.76 6.97 5.92
CA MET A 26 14.33 8.37 5.88
C MET A 26 13.41 8.71 7.06
N LEU A 27 14.01 8.90 8.24
CA LEU A 27 13.30 9.37 9.44
C LEU A 27 12.60 10.71 9.17
N GLY A 28 11.27 10.74 9.30
CA GLY A 28 10.47 11.97 9.24
C GLY A 28 9.83 12.30 7.88
N VAL A 29 9.92 11.40 6.89
CA VAL A 29 9.27 11.57 5.56
C VAL A 29 7.94 10.78 5.45
N GLY A 30 7.62 9.91 6.42
CA GLY A 30 6.46 8.99 6.43
C GLY A 30 5.16 9.62 5.91
N ILE A 31 4.71 10.72 6.53
CA ILE A 31 3.42 11.34 6.15
C ILE A 31 3.30 11.69 4.65
N LEU A 32 4.39 12.12 3.99
CA LEU A 32 4.35 12.42 2.55
C LEU A 32 4.38 11.16 1.69
N THR A 33 5.13 10.14 2.10
CA THR A 33 5.16 8.83 1.44
C THR A 33 3.84 8.09 1.60
N ASP A 34 3.17 8.23 2.74
CA ASP A 34 1.95 7.48 3.06
C ASP A 34 0.73 8.05 2.38
N VAL A 35 0.64 9.38 2.30
CA VAL A 35 -0.40 10.05 1.50
C VAL A 35 -0.21 9.71 0.01
N GLY A 36 1.03 9.70 -0.47
CA GLY A 36 1.36 9.25 -1.83
C GLY A 36 0.96 7.79 -2.08
N ASN A 37 1.27 6.90 -1.13
CA ASN A 37 0.94 5.49 -1.19
C ASN A 37 -0.58 5.25 -1.20
N ALA A 38 -1.33 5.92 -0.33
CA ALA A 38 -2.79 5.86 -0.30
C ALA A 38 -3.44 6.30 -1.63
N LEU A 39 -2.90 7.35 -2.26
CA LEU A 39 -3.37 7.81 -3.57
C LEU A 39 -3.08 6.79 -4.69
N ILE A 40 -1.90 6.16 -4.67
CA ILE A 40 -1.53 5.10 -5.62
C ILE A 40 -2.43 3.87 -5.43
N MET A 41 -2.66 3.46 -4.18
CA MET A 41 -3.55 2.34 -3.86
C MET A 41 -5.00 2.65 -4.26
N PHE A 42 -5.49 3.87 -4.02
CA PHE A 42 -6.80 4.31 -4.49
C PHE A 42 -6.90 4.23 -6.02
N TRP A 43 -5.85 4.60 -6.74
CA TRP A 43 -5.86 4.56 -8.20
C TRP A 43 -5.81 3.14 -8.77
N LEU A 44 -5.12 2.21 -8.09
CA LEU A 44 -5.02 0.81 -8.47
C LEU A 44 -6.28 0.01 -8.15
N TRP A 45 -6.84 0.22 -6.95
CA TRP A 45 -7.88 -0.63 -6.36
C TRP A 45 -9.20 0.10 -6.06
N GLY A 46 -9.31 1.39 -6.36
CA GLY A 46 -10.52 2.18 -6.08
C GLY A 46 -10.66 2.54 -4.60
N PRO A 47 -11.88 2.83 -4.10
CA PRO A 47 -12.11 3.29 -2.73
C PRO A 47 -11.55 2.37 -1.63
N THR A 48 -11.44 1.06 -1.90
CA THR A 48 -10.80 0.13 -0.97
C THR A 48 -9.31 0.41 -0.77
N GLY A 49 -8.63 0.98 -1.77
CA GLY A 49 -7.24 1.40 -1.68
C GLY A 49 -6.99 2.55 -0.72
N LEU A 50 -8.03 3.33 -0.34
CA LEU A 50 -7.90 4.37 0.68
C LEU A 50 -7.69 3.79 2.08
N LEU A 51 -7.93 2.49 2.29
CA LEU A 51 -7.58 1.84 3.55
C LEU A 51 -6.06 1.84 3.78
N ALA A 52 -5.24 2.00 2.73
CA ALA A 52 -3.80 2.19 2.89
C ALA A 52 -3.45 3.54 3.57
N ALA A 53 -4.37 4.51 3.61
CA ALA A 53 -4.19 5.72 4.40
C ALA A 53 -4.24 5.47 5.92
N TRP A 54 -4.70 4.28 6.35
CA TRP A 54 -4.63 3.88 7.75
C TRP A 54 -3.19 3.72 8.23
N GLU A 55 -2.29 3.27 7.36
CA GLU A 55 -0.84 3.19 7.65
C GLU A 55 -0.27 4.59 7.92
N ALA A 56 -0.74 5.63 7.22
CA ALA A 56 -0.33 7.02 7.46
C ALA A 56 -0.67 7.54 8.86
N ALA A 57 -1.61 6.90 9.56
CA ALA A 57 -2.00 7.25 10.92
C ALA A 57 -1.25 6.43 11.98
N ASP A 58 -0.51 5.39 11.57
CA ASP A 58 0.22 4.51 12.48
C ASP A 58 1.64 5.03 12.74
N VAL A 59 1.78 5.79 13.82
CA VAL A 59 3.06 6.29 14.33
C VAL A 59 4.00 5.18 14.85
N THR A 60 3.58 3.91 14.85
CA THR A 60 4.43 2.75 15.18
C THR A 60 5.13 2.14 13.97
N GLU A 61 5.04 2.76 12.79
CA GLU A 61 5.63 2.39 11.50
C GLU A 61 7.07 1.83 11.57
N GLN A 62 7.90 2.32 12.51
CA GLN A 62 9.25 1.80 12.71
C GLN A 62 9.32 0.36 13.26
N PHE A 63 8.29 -0.10 13.97
CA PHE A 63 8.23 -1.42 14.61
C PHE A 63 7.44 -2.46 13.79
N ASP A 64 6.56 -2.03 12.87
CA ASP A 64 5.76 -2.91 12.01
C ASP A 64 6.26 -3.01 10.55
N GLY A 65 7.42 -2.44 10.25
CA GLY A 65 7.90 -2.28 8.87
C GLY A 65 8.19 -3.56 8.08
N PHE A 66 7.88 -4.76 8.57
CA PHE A 66 7.98 -6.02 7.83
C PHE A 66 6.63 -6.57 7.37
N VAL A 67 5.54 -5.84 7.61
CA VAL A 67 4.22 -6.23 7.12
C VAL A 67 4.04 -5.71 5.69
N PRO A 68 3.77 -6.58 4.71
CA PRO A 68 3.52 -6.14 3.33
C PRO A 68 2.09 -5.62 3.20
N THR A 69 1.80 -4.46 3.80
CA THR A 69 0.44 -3.95 3.94
C THR A 69 -0.23 -3.73 2.59
N ASN A 70 0.47 -3.14 1.61
CA ASN A 70 -0.15 -2.88 0.32
C ASN A 70 -0.53 -4.17 -0.40
N THR A 71 0.29 -5.21 -0.27
CA THR A 71 0.02 -6.53 -0.84
C THR A 71 -1.16 -7.22 -0.15
N ILE A 72 -1.29 -7.10 1.17
CA ILE A 72 -2.44 -7.64 1.93
C ILE A 72 -3.73 -6.91 1.51
N LEU A 73 -3.66 -5.58 1.38
CA LEU A 73 -4.78 -4.73 1.01
C LEU A 73 -5.22 -4.98 -0.44
N ALA A 74 -4.26 -5.19 -1.35
CA ALA A 74 -4.50 -5.64 -2.72
C ALA A 74 -5.22 -6.99 -2.76
N TRP A 75 -4.85 -7.95 -1.90
CA TRP A 75 -5.53 -9.24 -1.80
C TRP A 75 -6.96 -9.12 -1.30
N ALA A 76 -7.19 -8.32 -0.27
CA ALA A 76 -8.54 -8.04 0.25
C ALA A 76 -9.42 -7.33 -0.79
N ALA A 77 -8.87 -6.32 -1.48
CA ALA A 77 -9.57 -5.58 -2.53
C ALA A 77 -9.91 -6.47 -3.74
N HIS A 78 -8.99 -7.33 -4.16
CA HIS A 78 -9.24 -8.28 -5.24
C HIS A 78 -10.40 -9.22 -4.93
N LYS A 79 -10.43 -9.82 -3.72
CA LYS A 79 -11.54 -10.70 -3.32
C LYS A 79 -12.90 -10.00 -3.38
N LYS A 80 -12.97 -8.75 -2.92
CA LYS A 80 -14.21 -7.96 -2.97
C LYS A 80 -14.65 -7.66 -4.41
N SER A 81 -13.70 -7.40 -5.31
CA SER A 81 -13.98 -7.15 -6.74
C SER A 81 -14.47 -8.37 -7.52
N VAL A 82 -14.21 -9.59 -7.02
CA VAL A 82 -14.65 -10.86 -7.64
C VAL A 82 -15.99 -11.34 -7.08
N SER A 83 -16.36 -10.91 -5.87
CA SER A 83 -17.60 -11.30 -5.19
C SER A 83 -18.83 -10.42 -5.48
N THR A 84 -18.69 -9.42 -6.37
CA THR A 84 -19.76 -8.49 -6.76
C THR A 84 -20.01 -8.61 -8.25
#